data_AF-A0A9D9YET8-F1
#
_entry.id   AF-A0A9D9YET8-F1
#
_cell.length_a   1.000
_cell.length_b   1.000
_cell.length_c   1.000
_cell.angle_alpha   90.00
_cell.angle_beta   90.00
_cell.angle_gamma   90.00
#
_symmetry.space_group_name_H-M   'P 1'
#
loop_
_entity.id
_entity.type
_entity.pdbx_description
1 polymer ?
#
loop_
_entity_poly.entity_id
_entity_poly.type
_entity_poly.pdbx_seq_one_letter_code
_entity_poly.pdbx_strand_id
1 'polypeptide(L)'
;MLQFINKISKISLWVLFAISMVIGVLFFVGGSTQIDIAGNMWNSPKFTDALIYWAYTLCILTVVITLGIQLMRLILNFKNDFKKALNSLISIIGIIGLFAIAWFLGDGETKLDIIGYEGTDNVGFWAQYSDMCLYLIYMFMGAVVLAMIGSYIYVKVKDRK
;
A
#
# COMPACT_ATOMS: atom_id res chain seq x y z
N MET A 1 3.14 23.40 21.73
CA MET A 1 3.53 22.53 20.60
C MET A 1 2.58 21.34 20.43
N LEU A 2 2.37 20.50 21.44
CA LEU A 2 1.45 19.34 21.37
C LEU A 2 -0.02 19.70 21.06
N GLN A 3 -0.57 20.76 21.67
CA GLN A 3 -1.95 21.16 21.40
C GLN A 3 -2.19 21.68 19.98
N PHE A 4 -1.18 22.32 19.38
CA PHE A 4 -1.25 22.80 17.99
C PHE A 4 -1.18 21.65 16.98
N ILE A 5 -0.28 20.69 17.20
CA ILE A 5 -0.17 19.47 16.38
C ILE A 5 -1.45 18.65 16.46
N ASN A 6 -2.01 18.46 17.66
CA ASN A 6 -3.28 17.75 17.83
C ASN A 6 -4.45 18.45 17.14
N LYS A 7 -4.47 19.79 17.11
CA LYS A 7 -5.52 20.56 16.44
C LYS A 7 -5.42 20.43 14.92
N ILE A 8 -4.21 20.54 14.35
CA ILE A 8 -3.98 20.33 12.91
C ILE A 8 -4.34 18.91 12.50
N SER A 9 -3.90 17.90 13.26
CA SER A 9 -4.21 16.50 12.98
C SER A 9 -5.71 16.21 13.04
N LYS A 10 -6.45 16.79 14.00
CA LYS A 10 -7.91 16.66 14.05
C LYS A 10 -8.59 17.31 12.85
N ILE A 11 -8.17 18.51 12.47
CA ILE A 11 -8.74 19.22 11.32
C ILE A 11 -8.49 18.44 10.04
N SER A 12 -7.25 18.01 9.78
CA SER A 12 -6.93 17.26 8.57
C SER A 12 -7.70 15.94 8.48
N LEU A 13 -7.87 15.25 9.61
CA LEU A 13 -8.68 14.03 9.67
C LEU A 13 -10.13 14.30 9.25
N TRP A 14 -10.79 15.29 9.87
CA TRP A 14 -12.18 15.59 9.56
C TRP A 14 -12.39 16.07 8.13
N VAL A 15 -11.45 16.84 7.58
CA VAL A 15 -11.49 17.29 6.19
C VAL A 15 -11.37 16.10 5.22
N LEU A 16 -10.34 15.26 5.39
CA LEU A 16 -10.14 14.08 4.52
C LEU A 16 -11.31 13.10 4.63
N PHE A 17 -11.84 12.91 5.85
CA PHE A 17 -12.99 12.06 6.09
C PHE A 17 -14.25 12.60 5.40
N ALA A 18 -14.54 13.89 5.54
CA ALA A 18 -15.70 14.52 4.91
C ALA A 18 -15.64 14.40 3.38
N ILE A 19 -14.49 14.66 2.76
CA ILE A 19 -14.31 14.50 1.31
C ILE A 19 -14.52 13.04 0.89
N SER A 20 -13.93 12.10 1.64
CA SER A 20 -14.08 10.66 1.38
C SER A 20 -15.54 10.23 1.48
N MET A 21 -16.28 10.75 2.47
CA MET A 21 -17.70 10.48 2.65
C MET A 21 -18.53 11.03 1.47
N VAL A 22 -18.27 12.26 1.03
CA VAL A 22 -18.97 12.85 -0.12
C VAL A 22 -18.73 12.01 -1.38
N ILE A 23 -17.48 11.65 -1.67
CA ILE A 23 -17.14 10.86 -2.86
C ILE A 23 -17.74 9.45 -2.76
N GLY A 24 -17.73 8.84 -1.59
CA GLY A 24 -18.37 7.54 -1.35
C GLY A 24 -19.89 7.59 -1.57
N VAL A 25 -20.57 8.61 -1.06
CA VAL A 25 -22.02 8.79 -1.29
C VAL A 25 -22.31 9.00 -2.78
N LEU A 26 -21.52 9.82 -3.48
CA LEU A 26 -21.65 10.01 -4.91
C LEU A 26 -21.44 8.70 -5.69
N PHE A 27 -20.48 7.88 -5.30
CA PHE A 27 -20.25 6.57 -5.92
C PHE A 27 -21.47 5.65 -5.79
N PHE A 28 -22.06 5.51 -4.59
CA PHE A 28 -23.16 4.57 -4.40
C PHE A 28 -24.53 5.10 -4.84
N VAL A 29 -24.77 6.41 -4.73
CA VAL A 29 -26.10 7.03 -4.91
C VAL A 29 -26.17 7.95 -6.13
N GLY A 30 -25.02 8.35 -6.70
CA GLY A 30 -24.93 9.31 -7.80
C GLY A 30 -25.34 8.79 -9.18
N GLY A 31 -25.94 7.59 -9.24
CA GLY A 31 -26.41 6.96 -10.47
C GLY A 31 -25.34 6.17 -11.20
N SER A 32 -25.69 5.69 -12.38
CA SER A 32 -24.87 4.75 -13.15
C SER A 32 -24.76 5.13 -14.62
N THR A 33 -23.71 4.63 -15.27
CA THR A 33 -23.43 4.76 -16.69
C THR A 33 -23.24 3.38 -17.29
N GLN A 34 -23.76 3.17 -18.49
CA GLN A 34 -23.55 1.92 -19.20
C GLN A 34 -22.18 1.91 -19.89
N ILE A 35 -21.46 0.81 -19.76
CA ILE A 35 -20.19 0.55 -20.43
C ILE A 35 -20.31 -0.75 -21.22
N ASP A 36 -19.73 -0.78 -22.42
CA ASP A 36 -19.67 -1.98 -23.25
C ASP A 36 -18.42 -2.78 -22.86
N ILE A 37 -18.63 -4.04 -22.46
CA ILE A 37 -17.55 -5.00 -22.20
C ILE A 37 -17.82 -6.23 -23.06
N ALA A 38 -16.99 -6.43 -24.09
CA ALA A 38 -17.08 -7.55 -25.03
C ALA A 38 -18.49 -7.72 -25.65
N GLY A 39 -19.15 -6.62 -26.04
CA GLY A 39 -20.47 -6.62 -26.65
C GLY A 39 -21.63 -6.74 -25.67
N ASN A 40 -21.37 -6.69 -24.36
CA ASN A 40 -22.38 -6.73 -23.31
C ASN A 40 -22.43 -5.37 -22.58
N MET A 41 -23.63 -4.83 -22.42
CA MET A 41 -23.82 -3.56 -21.70
C MET A 41 -23.87 -3.80 -20.19
N TRP A 42 -22.85 -3.32 -19.48
CA TRP A 42 -22.75 -3.39 -18.01
C TRP A 42 -23.06 -2.05 -17.38
N ASN A 43 -23.72 -2.08 -16.22
CA ASN A 43 -24.03 -0.87 -15.47
C ASN A 43 -22.90 -0.58 -14.46
N SER A 44 -22.16 0.50 -14.67
CA SER A 44 -21.08 0.93 -13.78
C SER A 44 -21.48 2.19 -13.00
N PRO A 45 -21.09 2.37 -11.72
CA PRO A 45 -21.34 3.60 -10.98
C PRO A 45 -20.71 4.81 -11.68
N LYS A 46 -21.46 5.90 -11.83
CA LYS A 46 -21.04 7.09 -12.58
C LYS A 46 -19.79 7.76 -12.01
N PHE A 47 -19.60 7.68 -10.70
CA PHE A 47 -18.50 8.34 -9.98
C PHE A 47 -17.34 7.39 -9.66
N THR A 48 -17.20 6.29 -10.39
CA THR A 48 -16.08 5.34 -10.25
C THR A 48 -14.73 6.03 -10.41
N ASP A 49 -14.57 6.86 -11.45
CA ASP A 49 -13.31 7.57 -11.69
C ASP A 49 -12.95 8.53 -10.55
N ALA A 50 -13.94 9.26 -10.03
CA ALA A 50 -13.74 10.17 -8.91
C ALA A 50 -13.28 9.43 -7.66
N LEU A 51 -13.85 8.25 -7.39
CA LEU A 51 -13.44 7.39 -6.28
C LEU A 51 -12.00 6.88 -6.46
N ILE A 52 -11.65 6.41 -7.67
CA ILE A 52 -10.31 5.90 -7.99
C ILE A 52 -9.27 7.02 -7.85
N TYR A 53 -9.51 8.20 -8.42
CA TYR A 53 -8.57 9.33 -8.32
C TYR A 53 -8.41 9.84 -6.89
N TRP A 54 -9.47 9.83 -6.09
CA TRP A 54 -9.38 10.16 -4.68
C TRP A 54 -8.55 9.13 -3.90
N ALA A 55 -8.75 7.83 -4.16
CA ALA A 55 -7.95 6.77 -3.57
C ALA A 55 -6.45 6.91 -3.92
N TYR A 56 -6.14 7.20 -5.19
CA TYR A 56 -4.76 7.47 -5.62
C TYR A 56 -4.17 8.70 -4.93
N THR A 57 -4.95 9.77 -4.78
CA THR A 57 -4.51 10.99 -4.09
C THR A 57 -4.14 10.69 -2.64
N LEU A 58 -5.01 9.98 -1.90
CA LEU A 58 -4.75 9.59 -0.52
C LEU A 58 -3.54 8.66 -0.38
N CYS A 59 -3.39 7.70 -1.31
CA CYS A 59 -2.26 6.77 -1.32
C CYS A 59 -0.93 7.51 -1.54
N ILE A 60 -0.85 8.34 -2.59
CA ILE A 60 0.35 9.13 -2.92
C ILE A 60 0.69 10.08 -1.76
N LEU A 61 -0.30 10.79 -1.22
CA LEU A 61 -0.11 11.68 -0.08
C LEU A 61 0.48 10.92 1.13
N THR A 62 -0.04 9.73 1.42
CA THR A 62 0.43 8.89 2.53
C THR A 62 1.87 8.46 2.32
N VAL A 63 2.23 8.00 1.12
CA VAL A 63 3.60 7.60 0.78
C VAL A 63 4.55 8.79 0.93
N VAL A 64 4.21 9.95 0.37
CA VAL A 64 5.06 11.15 0.43
C VAL A 64 5.29 11.61 1.87
N ILE A 65 4.24 11.69 2.69
CA ILE A 65 4.36 12.09 4.10
C ILE A 65 5.19 11.07 4.89
N THR A 66 4.93 9.78 4.70
CA THR A 66 5.63 8.69 5.43
C THR A 66 7.12 8.68 5.09
N LEU A 67 7.46 8.72 3.81
CA LEU A 67 8.85 8.77 3.36
C LEU A 67 9.54 10.06 3.84
N GLY A 68 8.86 11.21 3.75
CA GLY A 68 9.39 12.48 4.26
C GLY A 68 9.74 12.43 5.75
N ILE A 69 8.83 11.91 6.58
CA ILE A 69 9.09 11.73 8.02
C ILE A 69 10.23 10.74 8.26
N GLN A 70 10.26 9.63 7.52
CA GLN A 70 11.29 8.61 7.69
C GLN A 70 12.68 9.15 7.33
N LEU A 71 12.80 9.93 6.27
CA LEU A 71 14.04 10.62 5.89
C LEU A 71 14.47 11.65 6.94
N MET A 72 13.55 12.46 7.44
CA MET A 72 13.86 13.42 8.52
C MET A 72 14.38 12.70 9.77
N ARG A 73 13.74 11.60 10.18
CA ARG A 73 14.19 10.79 11.33
C ARG A 73 15.58 10.20 11.10
N LEU A 74 15.85 9.72 9.89
CA LEU A 74 17.16 9.20 9.52
C LEU A 74 18.24 10.28 9.69
N ILE A 75 18.04 11.48 9.13
CA ILE A 75 18.99 12.61 9.23
C ILE A 75 19.22 13.04 10.69
N LEU A 76 18.16 13.14 11.49
CA LEU A 76 18.29 13.51 12.91
C LEU A 76 19.05 12.44 13.70
N ASN A 77 18.80 11.16 13.42
CA ASN A 77 19.50 10.06 14.07
C ASN A 77 20.98 10.00 13.67
N PHE A 78 21.33 10.32 12.42
CA PHE A 78 22.73 10.43 11.99
C PHE A 78 23.52 11.47 12.80
N LYS A 79 22.88 12.57 13.21
CA LYS A 79 23.51 13.62 14.03
C LYS A 79 23.69 13.21 15.50
N ASN A 80 22.77 12.42 16.05
CA ASN A 80 22.72 12.14 17.48
C ASN A 80 23.34 10.79 17.86
N ASP A 81 23.13 9.74 17.05
CA ASP A 81 23.60 8.38 17.32
C ASP A 81 23.78 7.60 16.02
N PHE A 82 25.00 7.66 15.47
CA PHE A 82 25.37 7.04 14.21
C PHE A 82 25.12 5.53 14.18
N LYS A 83 25.33 4.83 15.31
CA LYS A 83 25.11 3.37 15.40
C LYS A 83 23.64 3.02 15.29
N LYS A 84 22.76 3.78 15.95
CA LYS A 84 21.30 3.58 15.82
C LYS A 84 20.81 3.90 14.41
N ALA A 85 21.35 4.94 13.78
CA ALA A 85 21.02 5.27 12.38
C ALA A 85 21.40 4.12 11.43
N LEU A 86 22.61 3.58 11.55
CA LEU A 86 23.07 2.42 10.76
C LEU A 86 22.17 1.20 10.95
N ASN A 87 21.81 0.88 12.20
CA ASN A 87 20.93 -0.26 12.47
C ASN A 87 19.54 -0.08 11.85
N SER A 88 19.05 1.15 11.74
CA SER A 88 17.76 1.42 11.08
C SER A 88 17.80 1.15 9.57
N LEU A 89 18.96 1.34 8.91
CA LEU A 89 19.13 1.07 7.49
C LEU A 89 19.04 -0.43 7.16
N ILE A 90 19.45 -1.30 8.08
CA ILE A 90 19.37 -2.76 7.90
C ILE A 90 17.92 -3.18 7.62
N SER A 91 16.96 -2.61 8.35
CA SER A 91 15.54 -2.90 8.14
C SER A 91 15.05 -2.43 6.76
N ILE A 92 15.50 -1.26 6.31
CA ILE A 92 15.13 -0.69 5.00
C ILE A 92 15.71 -1.54 3.87
N ILE A 93 16.99 -1.91 3.97
CA ILE A 93 17.65 -2.80 3.00
C ILE A 93 16.94 -4.15 2.94
N GLY A 94 16.52 -4.70 4.08
CA GLY A 94 15.74 -5.93 4.14
C GLY A 94 14.41 -5.83 3.38
N ILE A 95 13.67 -4.72 3.55
CA ILE A 95 12.42 -4.49 2.82
C ILE A 95 12.67 -4.33 1.32
N ILE A 96 13.68 -3.56 0.91
CA ILE A 96 14.04 -3.38 -0.51
C ILE A 96 14.44 -4.72 -1.14
N GLY A 97 15.25 -5.51 -0.43
CA GLY A 97 15.65 -6.85 -0.88
C GLY A 97 14.46 -7.78 -1.05
N LEU A 98 13.50 -7.75 -0.12
CA LEU A 98 12.27 -8.53 -0.23
C LEU A 98 11.43 -8.12 -1.44
N PHE A 99 11.31 -6.82 -1.72
CA PHE A 99 10.64 -6.31 -2.92
C PHE A 99 11.35 -6.75 -4.19
N ALA A 100 12.67 -6.72 -4.22
CA ALA A 100 13.45 -7.19 -5.36
C ALA A 100 13.24 -8.69 -5.61
N ILE A 101 13.28 -9.52 -4.57
CA ILE A 101 12.99 -10.96 -4.68
C ILE A 101 11.57 -11.17 -5.21
N ALA A 102 10.57 -10.51 -4.61
CA ALA A 102 9.19 -10.59 -5.06
C ALA A 102 9.03 -10.19 -6.53
N TRP A 103 9.76 -9.15 -6.95
CA TRP A 103 9.76 -8.67 -8.32
C TRP A 103 10.29 -9.77 -9.24
N PHE A 104 11.45 -10.36 -8.98
CA PHE A 104 12.01 -11.41 -9.85
C PHE A 104 11.22 -12.72 -9.87
N LEU A 105 10.29 -12.93 -8.93
CA LEU A 105 9.37 -14.08 -8.96
C LEU A 105 8.14 -13.87 -9.84
N GLY A 106 7.79 -12.61 -10.14
CA GLY A 106 6.67 -12.27 -11.02
C GLY A 106 6.93 -12.56 -12.48
N ASP A 107 5.86 -12.67 -13.27
CA ASP A 107 5.90 -12.84 -14.72
C ASP A 107 5.11 -11.73 -15.42
N GLY A 108 5.84 -10.78 -15.99
CA GLY A 108 5.30 -9.72 -16.82
C GLY A 108 5.34 -10.03 -18.31
N GLU A 109 5.91 -11.15 -18.76
CA GLU A 109 6.00 -11.47 -20.19
C GLU A 109 4.75 -12.20 -20.69
N THR A 110 4.15 -13.03 -19.83
CA THR A 110 2.91 -13.73 -20.15
C THR A 110 1.72 -12.79 -20.09
N LYS A 111 1.08 -12.54 -21.25
CA LYS A 111 -0.16 -11.76 -21.30
C LYS A 111 -1.29 -12.51 -20.59
N LEU A 112 -1.93 -11.85 -19.62
CA LEU A 112 -3.11 -12.37 -18.95
C LEU A 112 -4.36 -12.08 -19.78
N ASP A 113 -5.00 -13.10 -20.34
CA ASP A 113 -6.23 -12.95 -21.12
C ASP A 113 -7.42 -12.60 -20.22
N ILE A 114 -7.89 -11.35 -20.35
CA ILE A 114 -9.04 -10.81 -19.63
C ILE A 114 -10.13 -10.50 -20.66
N ILE A 115 -11.31 -11.09 -20.47
CA ILE A 115 -12.45 -10.89 -21.38
C ILE A 115 -12.84 -9.42 -21.40
N GLY A 116 -12.88 -8.83 -22.59
CA GLY A 116 -13.30 -7.43 -22.80
C GLY A 116 -12.25 -6.39 -22.38
N TYR A 117 -11.01 -6.80 -22.16
CA TYR A 117 -9.90 -5.89 -21.85
C TYR A 117 -8.94 -5.78 -23.03
N GLU A 118 -8.92 -4.60 -23.65
CA GLU A 118 -8.05 -4.26 -24.80
C GLU A 118 -6.85 -3.38 -24.39
N GLY A 119 -6.64 -3.17 -23.09
CA GLY A 119 -5.54 -2.36 -22.57
C GLY A 119 -4.20 -3.08 -22.56
N THR A 120 -3.15 -2.36 -22.18
CA THR A 120 -1.78 -2.90 -22.11
C THR A 120 -1.34 -3.33 -20.72
N ASP A 121 -2.15 -3.07 -19.68
CA ASP A 121 -1.71 -3.25 -18.29
C ASP A 121 -1.73 -4.70 -17.80
N ASN A 122 -2.22 -5.65 -18.61
CA ASN A 122 -2.23 -7.09 -18.34
C ASN A 122 -0.99 -7.83 -18.86
N VAL A 123 0.03 -7.07 -19.28
CA VAL A 123 1.35 -7.54 -19.69
C VAL A 123 2.40 -6.46 -19.39
N GLY A 124 3.67 -6.83 -19.33
CA GLY A 124 4.79 -5.93 -19.07
C GLY A 124 4.85 -5.45 -17.63
N PHE A 125 5.10 -4.15 -17.44
CA PHE A 125 5.41 -3.57 -16.14
C PHE A 125 4.28 -3.74 -15.12
N TRP A 126 3.03 -3.47 -15.51
CA TRP A 126 1.89 -3.50 -14.58
C TRP A 126 1.51 -4.93 -14.16
N ALA A 127 1.67 -5.90 -15.06
CA ALA A 127 1.55 -7.31 -14.74
C ALA A 127 2.62 -7.73 -13.72
N GLN A 128 3.90 -7.44 -14.01
CA GLN A 128 5.03 -7.73 -13.11
C GLN A 128 4.84 -7.09 -11.72
N TYR A 129 4.38 -5.82 -11.68
CA TYR A 129 4.13 -5.11 -10.44
C TYR A 129 3.01 -5.76 -9.61
N SER A 130 1.94 -6.17 -10.28
CA SER A 130 0.81 -6.86 -9.63
C SER A 130 1.25 -8.22 -9.05
N ASP A 131 2.05 -8.97 -9.80
CA ASP A 131 2.64 -10.23 -9.32
C ASP A 131 3.57 -10.02 -8.13
N MET A 132 4.44 -9.01 -8.19
CA MET A 132 5.29 -8.64 -7.05
C MET A 132 4.43 -8.37 -5.80
N CYS A 133 3.33 -7.62 -5.93
CA CYS A 133 2.41 -7.36 -4.82
C CYS A 133 1.77 -8.65 -4.29
N LEU A 134 1.36 -9.58 -5.16
CA LEU A 134 0.81 -10.88 -4.75
C LEU A 134 1.85 -11.71 -3.99
N TYR A 135 3.07 -11.84 -4.51
CA TYR A 135 4.16 -12.54 -3.82
C TYR A 135 4.48 -11.91 -2.47
N LEU A 136 4.51 -10.57 -2.38
CA LEU A 136 4.70 -9.87 -1.11
C LEU A 136 3.60 -10.22 -0.10
N ILE A 137 2.33 -10.27 -0.52
CA ILE A 137 1.23 -10.67 0.37
C ILE A 137 1.46 -12.10 0.89
N TYR A 138 1.78 -13.05 0.02
CA TYR A 138 2.04 -14.44 0.44
C TYR A 138 3.25 -14.57 1.36
N MET A 139 4.35 -13.89 1.04
CA MET A 139 5.56 -13.91 1.87
C MET A 139 5.32 -13.27 3.23
N PHE A 140 4.62 -12.13 3.29
CA PHE A 140 4.28 -11.50 4.56
C PHE A 140 3.32 -12.35 5.39
N MET A 141 2.33 -12.98 4.76
CA MET A 141 1.43 -13.90 5.44
C MET A 141 2.22 -15.07 6.07
N GLY A 142 3.12 -15.70 5.31
CA GLY A 142 4.00 -16.75 5.80
C GLY A 142 4.93 -16.26 6.94
N ALA A 143 5.54 -15.09 6.77
CA ALA A 143 6.41 -14.49 7.77
C ALA A 143 5.66 -14.19 9.09
N VAL A 144 4.41 -13.71 9.02
CA VAL A 144 3.57 -13.48 10.21
C VAL A 144 3.26 -14.78 10.93
N VAL A 145 2.87 -15.84 10.22
CA VAL A 145 2.60 -17.16 10.81
C VAL A 145 3.86 -17.71 11.49
N LEU A 146 5.01 -17.66 10.81
CA LEU A 146 6.29 -18.11 11.38
C LEU A 146 6.70 -17.26 12.60
N ALA A 147 6.50 -15.95 12.55
CA ALA A 147 6.79 -15.06 13.67
C ALA A 147 5.91 -15.35 14.89
N MET A 148 4.62 -15.67 14.69
CA MET A 148 3.71 -16.08 15.76
C MET A 148 4.19 -17.36 16.45
N ILE A 149 4.47 -18.41 15.66
CA ILE A 149 4.95 -19.70 16.18
C ILE A 149 6.31 -19.52 16.88
N GLY A 150 7.24 -18.81 16.25
CA GLY A 150 8.56 -18.53 16.79
C GLY A 150 8.50 -17.76 18.11
N SER A 151 7.62 -16.75 18.19
CA SER A 151 7.41 -15.97 19.42
C SER A 151 6.86 -16.85 20.56
N TYR A 152 5.89 -17.71 20.28
CA TYR A 152 5.36 -18.65 21.27
C TYR A 152 6.44 -19.59 21.81
N ILE A 153 7.25 -20.18 20.92
CA ILE A 153 8.37 -21.06 21.31
C ILE A 153 9.40 -20.29 22.13
N TYR A 154 9.77 -19.08 21.70
CA TYR A 154 10.76 -18.25 22.38
C TYR A 154 10.35 -17.94 23.82
N VAL A 155 9.11 -17.50 24.05
CA VAL A 155 8.58 -17.24 25.39
C VAL A 155 8.64 -18.51 26.24
N LYS A 156 8.17 -19.65 25.70
CA LYS A 156 8.17 -20.92 26.42
C LYS A 156 9.58 -21.40 26.78
N VAL A 157 10.58 -21.18 25.94
CA VAL A 157 11.98 -21.53 26.24
C VAL A 157 12.58 -20.58 27.27
N LYS A 158 12.25 -19.28 27.18
CA LYS A 158 12.72 -18.27 28.11
C LYS A 158 12.17 -18.48 29.52
N ASP A 159 10.88 -18.82 29.65
CA ASP A 159 10.23 -19.06 30.94
C ASP A 159 10.68 -20.36 31.62
N ARG A 160 11.39 -21.25 30.89
CA ARG A 160 12.01 -22.46 31.45
C ARG A 160 13.45 -22.28 31.90
N LYS A 161 14.04 -21.08 31.71
CA LYS A 161 15.38 -20.72 32.20
C LYS A 161 15.25 -19.82 33.41
#